data_AF-D3BSG8-F1
#
_entry.id   AF-D3BSG8-F1
#
_cell.length_a   1.000
_cell.length_b   1.000
_cell.length_c   1.000
_cell.angle_alpha   90.00
_cell.angle_beta   90.00
_cell.angle_gamma   90.00
#
_symmetry.space_group_name_H-M   'P 1'
#
loop_
_entity.id
_entity.type
_entity.pdbx_description
1 polymer ?
#
loop_
_entity_poly.entity_id
_entity_poly.type
_entity_poly.pdbx_seq_one_letter_code
_entity_poly.pdbx_strand_id
1 'polypeptide(L)' 'MTWVEVLPVGAIMSLGVLLMAYGLDKGHRAFHNGKPHRHSKERVDYHLDTRDEQILDFRVIKNNPRKLDRLLQSVQHN' A
#
# COMPACT_ATOMS: atom_id res chain seq x y z
N MET A 1 -8.37 -43.97 15.74
CA MET A 1 -8.18 -42.55 15.44
C MET A 1 -9.46 -41.83 15.82
N THR A 2 -9.40 -41.02 16.87
CA THR A 2 -10.58 -40.27 17.35
C THR A 2 -10.62 -38.91 16.66
N TRP A 3 -11.81 -38.36 16.41
CA TRP A 3 -11.97 -37.03 15.80
C TRP A 3 -11.28 -35.91 16.58
N VAL A 4 -11.07 -36.12 17.89
CA VAL A 4 -10.34 -35.21 18.78
C VAL A 4 -8.87 -35.06 18.38
N GLU A 5 -8.24 -36.08 17.82
CA GLU A 5 -6.83 -36.05 17.36
C GLU A 5 -6.65 -35.15 16.13
N VAL A 6 -7.72 -34.83 15.40
CA VAL A 6 -7.70 -34.00 14.20
C VAL A 6 -7.86 -32.51 14.55
N LEU A 7 -8.41 -32.19 15.72
CA LEU A 7 -8.64 -30.81 16.17
C LEU A 7 -7.35 -29.98 16.27
N PRO A 8 -6.23 -30.49 16.81
CA PRO A 8 -4.97 -29.74 16.85
C PRO A 8 -4.46 -29.37 15.46
N VAL A 9 -4.58 -30.28 14.50
CA VAL A 9 -4.16 -30.05 13.12
C VAL A 9 -5.00 -28.94 12.49
N GLY A 10 -6.33 -29.01 12.65
CA GLY A 10 -7.25 -27.97 12.17
C GLY A 10 -7.00 -26.61 12.81
N ALA A 11 -6.72 -26.57 14.11
CA ALA A 11 -6.40 -25.33 14.83
C ALA A 11 -5.10 -24.69 14.32
N ILE A 12 -4.04 -25.49 14.12
CA ILE A 12 -2.76 -25.01 13.58
C ILE A 12 -2.95 -24.44 12.17
N MET A 13 -3.68 -25.14 11.29
CA MET A 13 -3.94 -24.64 9.95
C MET A 13 -4.74 -23.34 9.96
N SER A 14 -5.77 -23.25 10.80
CA SER A 14 -6.60 -22.03 10.94
C SER A 14 -5.77 -20.85 11.44
N LEU A 15 -4.92 -21.08 12.45
CA LEU A 15 -4.02 -20.07 12.99
C LEU A 15 -3.00 -19.58 11.94
N GLY A 16 -2.46 -20.49 11.14
CA GLY A 16 -1.55 -20.15 10.05
C GLY A 16 -2.19 -19.22 9.03
N VAL A 17 -3.43 -19.49 8.61
CA VAL A 17 -4.18 -18.62 7.68
C VAL A 17 -4.43 -17.24 8.28
N LEU A 18 -4.78 -17.17 9.57
CA LEU A 18 -4.99 -15.89 10.26
C LEU A 18 -3.71 -15.06 10.32
N LEU A 19 -2.58 -15.67 10.64
CA LEU A 19 -1.28 -14.99 10.68
C LEU A 19 -0.87 -14.48 9.30
N MET A 20 -1.09 -15.27 8.25
CA MET A 20 -0.82 -14.83 6.87
C MET A 20 -1.70 -13.66 6.46
N ALA A 21 -3.01 -13.72 6.71
CA ALA A 21 -3.94 -12.63 6.39
C ALA A 21 -3.56 -11.34 7.12
N TYR A 22 -3.25 -11.43 8.41
CA TYR A 22 -2.82 -10.27 9.20
C TYR A 22 -1.47 -9.71 8.71
N GLY A 23 -0.50 -10.58 8.42
CA GLY A 23 0.80 -10.20 7.89
C GLY A 23 0.69 -9.49 6.55
N LEU A 24 -0.16 -9.98 5.65
CA LEU A 24 -0.41 -9.37 4.35
C LEU A 24 -1.10 -8.00 4.48
N ASP A 25 -2.09 -7.84 5.36
CA ASP A 25 -2.74 -6.53 5.57
C ASP A 25 -1.76 -5.51 6.16
N LYS A 26 -0.97 -5.90 7.17
CA LYS A 26 0.06 -5.02 7.75
C LYS A 26 1.14 -4.67 6.76
N GLY A 27 1.64 -5.65 6.01
CA GLY A 27 2.64 -5.44 4.96
C GLY A 27 2.12 -4.47 3.90
N HIS A 28 0.94 -4.72 3.34
CA HIS A 28 0.32 -3.85 2.35
C HIS A 28 0.19 -2.41 2.86
N ARG A 29 -0.33 -2.22 4.08
CA ARG A 29 -0.45 -0.88 4.67
C ARG A 29 0.91 -0.21 4.84
N ALA A 30 1.96 -0.95 5.21
CA ALA A 30 3.31 -0.39 5.31
C ALA A 30 3.84 0.10 3.95
N PHE A 31 3.62 -0.66 2.88
CA PHE A 31 4.05 -0.27 1.52
C PHE A 31 3.21 0.86 0.91
N HIS A 32 1.92 0.94 1.25
CA HIS A 32 1.00 1.91 0.67
C HIS A 32 0.67 3.08 1.60
N ASN A 33 1.66 3.57 2.37
CA ASN A 33 1.53 4.76 3.23
C ASN A 33 0.32 4.71 4.19
N GLY A 34 0.04 3.54 4.73
CA GLY A 34 -1.08 3.27 5.64
C GLY A 34 -2.43 3.07 4.95
N LYS A 35 -2.52 3.18 3.62
CA LYS A 35 -3.77 3.01 2.88
C LYS A 35 -4.22 1.54 2.91
N PRO A 36 -5.52 1.27 3.16
CA PRO A 36 -6.05 -0.08 3.11
C PRO A 36 -5.99 -0.63 1.68
N HIS A 37 -5.98 -1.96 1.56
CA HIS A 37 -6.03 -2.62 0.26
C HIS A 37 -7.36 -2.34 -0.45
N ARG A 38 -7.30 -2.02 -1.74
CA ARG A 38 -8.48 -1.76 -2.57
C ARG A 38 -8.70 -2.98 -3.47
N HIS A 39 -9.70 -3.80 -3.13
CA HIS A 39 -9.89 -5.13 -3.70
C HIS A 39 -10.23 -5.15 -5.19
N SER A 40 -10.93 -4.12 -5.68
CA SER A 40 -11.18 -3.90 -7.09
C SER A 40 -10.67 -2.52 -7.46
N LYS A 41 -9.92 -2.45 -8.57
CA LYS A 41 -9.56 -1.19 -9.23
C LYS A 41 -10.07 -1.26 -10.65
N GLU A 42 -11.01 -0.38 -10.97
CA GLU A 42 -11.45 -0.21 -12.34
C GLU A 42 -10.50 0.73 -13.09
N ARG A 43 -10.58 0.77 -14.42
CA ARG A 43 -9.74 1.66 -15.24
C ARG A 43 -9.84 3.12 -14.79
N VAL A 44 -11.02 3.55 -14.34
CA VAL A 44 -11.26 4.89 -13.80
C VAL A 44 -10.49 5.12 -12.50
N ASP A 45 -10.44 4.13 -11.60
CA ASP A 45 -9.70 4.25 -10.34
C ASP A 45 -8.20 4.45 -10.57
N TYR A 46 -7.62 3.81 -11.59
CA TYR A 46 -6.22 4.04 -11.96
C TYR A 46 -5.96 5.49 -12.36
N HIS A 47 -6.84 6.07 -13.18
CA HIS A 47 -6.72 7.47 -13.59
C HIS A 47 -6.92 8.45 -12.43
N LEU A 48 -7.80 8.13 -11.49
CA LEU A 48 -8.01 8.93 -10.28
C LEU A 48 -6.80 8.88 -9.36
N ASP A 49 -6.23 7.70 -9.12
CA ASP A 49 -5.02 7.54 -8.30
C ASP A 49 -3.85 8.35 -8.88
N THR A 50 -3.60 8.25 -10.20
CA THR A 50 -2.54 9.02 -10.87
C THR A 50 -2.77 10.53 -10.78
N ARG A 51 -4.02 10.98 -10.96
CA ARG A 51 -4.36 12.41 -10.84
C ARG A 51 -4.12 12.91 -9.42
N ASP A 52 -4.53 12.15 -8.41
CA ASP A 52 -4.39 12.55 -7.02
C ASP A 52 -2.92 12.58 -6.58
N GLU A 53 -2.07 11.68 -7.10
CA GLU A 53 -0.62 11.74 -6.93
C GLU A 53 -0.02 13.03 -7.53
N GLN A 54 -0.41 13.38 -8.76
CA GLN A 54 0.02 14.64 -9.39
C GLN A 54 -0.41 15.86 -8.58
N ILE A 55 -1.65 15.89 -8.08
CA ILE A 55 -2.16 17.00 -7.24
C ILE A 55 -1.36 17.12 -5.94
N LEU A 56 -1.00 15.99 -5.31
CA LEU A 56 -0.19 15.99 -4.10
C LEU A 56 1.21 16.54 -4.38
N ASP A 57 1.85 16.15 -5.48
CA ASP A 57 3.15 16.68 -5.88
C ASP A 57 3.09 18.19 -6.13
N PHE A 58 2.09 18.67 -6.86
CA PHE A 58 1.86 20.11 -7.05
C PHE A 58 1.63 20.85 -5.73
N ARG A 59 0.90 20.25 -4.78
CA ARG A 59 0.67 20.84 -3.47
C ARG A 59 1.95 20.88 -2.63
N VAL A 60 2.78 19.84 -2.68
CA VAL A 60 4.09 19.81 -2.01
C VAL A 60 5.01 20.88 -2.57
N ILE A 61 5.04 21.05 -3.90
CA ILE A 61 5.80 22.10 -4.59
C ILE A 61 5.32 23.49 -4.15
N LYS A 62 4.00 23.72 -4.14
CA LYS A 62 3.41 25.00 -3.72
C LYS A 62 3.69 25.32 -2.25
N ASN A 63 3.64 24.32 -1.38
CA ASN A 63 3.85 24.49 0.06
C ASN A 63 5.34 24.54 0.45
N ASN A 64 6.26 24.10 -0.42
CA ASN A 64 7.70 24.12 -0.15
C ASN A 64 8.49 24.50 -1.41
N PRO A 65 8.56 25.80 -1.76
CA PRO A 65 9.15 26.28 -3.02
C PRO A 65 10.64 25.93 -3.18
N ARG A 66 11.36 25.66 -2.07
CA ARG A 66 12.78 25.25 -2.11
C ARG A 66 13.02 23.87 -2.74
N LYS A 67 11.99 23.01 -2.81
CA LYS A 67 12.08 21.73 -3.53
C LYS A 67 11.99 21.90 -5.05
N LEU A 68 11.29 22.94 -5.53
CA LEU A 68 11.17 23.25 -6.95
C LEU A 68 12.50 23.70 -7.53
N ASP A 69 13.24 24.57 -6.83
CA ASP A 69 14.55 25.06 -7.27
C ASP A 69 15.56 23.93 -7.48
N ARG A 70 15.59 22.91 -6.60
CA ARG A 70 16.47 21.76 -6.78
C ARG A 70 16.07 20.89 -7.97
N LEU A 71 14.76 20.74 -8.22
CA LEU A 71 14.24 19.97 -9.34
C LEU A 71 14.56 20.66 -10.67
N LEU A 72 14.37 21.98 -10.74
CA LEU A 72 14.74 22.79 -11.90
C LEU A 72 16.25 22.79 -12.16
N GLN A 73 17.08 22.91 -11.11
CA GLN A 73 18.54 22.80 -11.23
C GLN A 73 18.99 21.44 -11.76
N SER A 74 18.32 20.35 -11.37
CA SER A 74 18.65 19.00 -11.88
C SER A 74 18.27 18.79 -13.35
N VAL A 75 17.20 19.44 -13.83
CA VAL A 75 16.79 19.43 -15.25
C VAL A 75 17.70 20.32 -16.10
N GLN A 76 18.25 21.41 -15.55
CA GLN A 76 19.18 22.29 -16.25
C GLN A 76 20.59 21.71 -16.43
N HIS A 77 20.95 20.67 -15.68
CA HIS A 77 22.26 20.03 -15.70
C HIS A 77 22.30 18.67 -16.44
N ASN A 78 21.17 18.24 -17.01
CA ASN A 78 21.07 17.14 -17.98
C ASN A 78 20.79 17.69 -19.38
#